data_AF-A0A0S9C1H2-F1
#
_entry.id   AF-A0A0S9C1H2-F1
#
_cell.length_a   1.000
_cell.length_b   1.000
_cell.length_c   1.000
_cell.angle_alpha   90.00
_cell.angle_beta   90.00
_cell.angle_gamma   90.00
#
_symmetry.space_group_name_H-M   'P 1'
#
loop_
_entity.id
_entity.type
_entity.pdbx_description
1 polymer ?
#
loop_
_entity_poly.entity_id
_entity_poly.type
_entity_poly.pdbx_seq_one_letter_code
_entity_poly.pdbx_strand_id
1 'polypeptide(L)' 'MAYRLFTGPDDRAFCERVSAALAEGYVLHGNPSATYNGINVIAAQAVVLPAAVASADAAVANAVDDLEFDGEGHA' A
#
# COMPACT_ATOMS: atom_id res chain seq x y z
N MET A 1 -6.13 8.95 0.35
CA MET A 1 -5.95 7.52 0.68
C MET A 1 -4.79 6.99 -0.14
N ALA A 2 -3.76 6.44 0.50
CA ALA A 2 -2.48 6.08 -0.13
C ALA A 2 -2.51 4.74 -0.87
N TYR A 3 -3.57 3.95 -0.74
CA TYR A 3 -3.60 2.55 -1.14
C TYR A 3 -4.74 2.31 -2.12
N ARG A 4 -4.47 1.53 -3.17
CA ARG A 4 -5.47 1.10 -4.13
C ARG A 4 -5.23 -0.37 -4.50
N LEU A 5 -6.29 -1.17 -4.40
CA LEU A 5 -6.27 -2.57 -4.84
C LEU A 5 -6.98 -2.67 -6.19
N PHE A 6 -6.26 -3.13 -7.21
CA PHE A 6 -6.86 -3.51 -8.49
C PHE A 6 -7.18 -5.00 -8.48
N THR A 7 -8.38 -5.35 -8.91
CA THR A 7 -8.81 -6.75 -9.08
C THR A 7 -9.50 -6.89 -10.42
N GLY A 8 -9.29 -8.00 -11.12
CA GLY A 8 -9.98 -8.30 -12.37
C GLY A 8 -9.41 -9.53 -13.06
N PRO A 9 -9.94 -9.91 -14.23
CA PRO A 9 -9.30 -10.93 -15.05
C PRO A 9 -7.86 -10.55 -15.38
N ASP A 10 -7.00 -11.54 -15.54
CA ASP A 10 -5.63 -11.36 -16.02
C ASP A 10 -5.64 -11.04 -17.52
N ASP A 11 -5.92 -9.77 -17.84
CA ASP A 11 -6.10 -9.28 -19.20
C ASP A 11 -5.37 -7.95 -19.45
N ARG A 12 -5.33 -7.52 -20.71
CA ARG A 12 -4.64 -6.27 -21.09
C ARG A 12 -5.20 -5.06 -20.34
N ALA A 13 -6.51 -5.00 -20.11
CA ALA A 13 -7.13 -3.89 -19.39
C ALA A 13 -6.67 -3.84 -17.92
N PHE A 14 -6.45 -4.99 -17.28
CA PHE A 14 -5.83 -5.05 -15.96
C PHE A 14 -4.41 -4.48 -15.98
N CYS A 15 -3.56 -4.96 -16.90
CA CYS A 15 -2.19 -4.47 -17.05
C CYS A 15 -2.12 -2.95 -17.33
N GLU A 16 -3.01 -2.43 -18.17
CA GLU A 16 -3.10 -0.99 -18.46
C GLU A 16 -3.45 -0.17 -17.22
N ARG A 17 -4.42 -0.62 -16.40
CA ARG A 17 -4.78 0.09 -15.15
C ARG A 17 -3.63 0.12 -14.14
N VAL A 18 -2.92 -1.00 -13.97
CA VAL A 18 -1.75 -1.05 -13.07
C VAL A 18 -0.65 -0.14 -13.61
N SER A 19 -0.38 -0.18 -14.92
CA SER A 19 0.64 0.66 -15.56
C SER A 19 0.32 2.15 -15.46
N ALA A 20 -0.96 2.53 -15.60
CA ALA A 20 -1.40 3.91 -15.40
C ALA A 20 -1.12 4.39 -13.96
N ALA A 21 -1.47 3.58 -12.96
CA ALA A 21 -1.17 3.91 -11.57
C ALA A 21 0.34 4.07 -11.31
N LEU A 22 1.17 3.22 -11.91
CA LEU A 22 2.63 3.36 -11.85
C LEU A 22 3.11 4.67 -12.48
N ALA A 23 2.54 5.08 -13.62
CA ALA A 23 2.85 6.36 -14.25
C ALA A 23 2.40 7.57 -13.42
N GLU A 24 1.34 7.44 -12.62
CA GLU A 24 0.86 8.43 -11.66
C GLU A 24 1.75 8.53 -10.39
N GLY A 25 2.79 7.69 -10.27
CA GLY A 25 3.74 7.71 -9.15
C GLY A 25 3.38 6.76 -8.01
N TYR A 26 2.41 5.86 -8.19
CA TYR A 26 2.20 4.75 -7.27
C TYR A 26 3.31 3.70 -7.44
N VAL A 27 3.54 2.92 -6.39
CA VAL A 27 4.47 1.79 -6.37
C VAL A 27 3.73 0.50 -6.06
N LEU A 28 4.23 -0.63 -6.56
CA LEU A 28 3.64 -1.95 -6.27
C LEU A 28 3.81 -2.28 -4.79
N HIS A 29 2.71 -2.69 -4.14
CA HIS A 29 2.73 -3.15 -2.76
C HIS A 29 2.83 -4.67 -2.74
N GLY A 30 4.06 -5.16 -2.78
CA GLY A 30 4.37 -6.60 -2.78
C GLY A 30 3.97 -7.31 -4.07
N ASN A 31 3.88 -8.65 -3.99
CA ASN A 31 3.65 -9.52 -5.13
C ASN A 31 2.16 -9.53 -5.54
N PRO A 32 1.84 -9.70 -6.84
CA PRO A 32 0.48 -9.93 -7.28
C PRO A 32 -0.07 -11.25 -6.73
N SER A 33 -1.37 -11.27 -6.46
CA SER A 33 -2.12 -12.48 -6.16
C SER A 33 -2.96 -12.87 -7.37
N ALA A 34 -2.95 -14.13 -7.77
CA ALA A 34 -3.78 -14.63 -8.86
C ALA A 34 -4.54 -15.89 -8.42
N THR A 35 -5.83 -15.98 -8.75
CA THR A 35 -6.67 -17.14 -8.45
C THR A 35 -7.55 -17.50 -9.65
N TYR A 36 -7.82 -18.78 -9.85
CA TYR A 36 -8.67 -19.24 -10.96
C TYR A 36 -10.12 -19.41 -10.49
N ASN A 37 -11.07 -18.75 -11.16
CA ASN A 37 -12.49 -18.78 -10.77
C ASN A 37 -13.32 -19.84 -11.50
N GLY A 38 -12.69 -20.78 -12.21
CA GLY A 38 -13.36 -21.78 -13.04
C GLY A 38 -13.60 -21.35 -14.49
N ILE A 39 -13.37 -20.08 -14.83
CA ILE A 39 -13.49 -19.55 -16.20
C ILE A 39 -12.22 -18.79 -16.58
N ASN A 40 -11.84 -17.81 -15.76
CA ASN A 40 -10.68 -16.95 -15.98
C ASN A 40 -9.77 -16.92 -14.74
N VAL A 41 -8.50 -16.58 -14.97
CA VAL A 41 -7.60 -16.20 -13.88
C VAL A 41 -7.96 -14.77 -13.46
N ILE A 42 -8.21 -14.59 -12.18
CA ILE A 42 -8.47 -13.30 -11.54
C ILE A 42 -7.17 -12.87 -10.85
N ALA A 43 -6.58 -11.79 -11.35
CA ALA A 43 -5.42 -11.13 -10.77
C ALA A 43 -5.84 -10.02 -9.81
N ALA A 44 -5.06 -9.85 -8.75
CA ALA A 44 -5.17 -8.80 -7.76
C ALA A 44 -3.78 -8.21 -7.52
N GLN A 45 -3.66 -6.89 -7.68
CA GLN A 45 -2.42 -6.15 -7.43
C GLN A 45 -2.73 -4.90 -6.62
N ALA A 46 -2.05 -4.78 -5.48
CA ALA A 46 -2.08 -3.58 -4.66
C ALA A 46 -1.02 -2.59 -5.13
N VAL A 47 -1.38 -1.31 -5.13
CA VAL A 47 -0.47 -0.19 -5.36
C VAL A 47 -0.59 0.83 -4.24
N VAL A 48 0.52 1.45 -3.86
CA VAL A 48 0.56 2.48 -2.82
C VAL A 48 1.26 3.74 -3.31
N LEU A 49 0.81 4.90 -2.86
CA LEU A 49 1.43 6.18 -3.14
C LEU A 49 2.44 6.51 -2.03
N PRO A 50 3.76 6.55 -2.32
CA PRO A 50 4.79 6.73 -1.30
C PRO A 50 4.63 8.00 -0.47
N ALA A 51 4.18 9.10 -1.10
CA ALA A 51 3.98 10.39 -0.43
C ALA A 51 2.99 10.32 0.75
N ALA A 52 2.00 9.43 0.67
CA ALA A 52 1.02 9.26 1.73
C ALA A 52 1.42 8.16 2.74
N VAL A 53 2.33 7.26 2.38
CA VAL A 53 2.97 6.31 3.33
C VAL A 53 3.98 7.04 4.22
N ALA A 54 4.80 7.95 3.64
CA ALA A 54 5.73 8.78 4.40
C ALA A 54 5.01 9.69 5.42
N SER A 55 3.83 10.20 5.09
CA SER A 55 3.00 10.97 6.03
C SER A 55 2.46 10.12 7.18
N ALA A 56 2.17 8.83 6.95
CA ALA A 56 1.69 7.93 8.00
C ALA A 56 2.84 7.48 8.91
N ASP A 57 4.00 7.17 8.33
CA ASP A 57 5.23 6.82 9.07
C ASP A 57 5.72 8.00 9.92
N ALA A 58 5.73 9.21 9.36
CA ALA A 58 6.03 10.43 10.11
C ALA A 58 5.02 10.67 11.25
N ALA A 59 3.73 10.43 11.04
CA ALA A 59 2.74 10.57 12.11
C ALA A 59 2.95 9.54 13.25
N VAL A 60 3.33 8.30 12.92
CA VAL A 60 3.70 7.28 13.90
C VAL A 60 4.97 7.68 14.65
N ALA A 61 5.99 8.20 13.95
CA ALA A 61 7.23 8.67 14.55
C ALA A 61 7.01 9.85 15.54
N ASN A 62 6.12 10.79 15.22
CA ASN A 62 5.76 11.86 16.16
C ASN A 62 4.98 11.33 17.37
N ALA A 63 4.11 10.32 17.17
CA ALA A 63 3.33 9.76 18.28
C ALA A 63 4.16 8.93 19.27
N VAL A 64 5.32 8.40 18.85
CA VAL A 64 6.24 7.69 19.78
C VAL A 64 7.13 8.65 20.58
N ASP A 65 7.43 9.84 20.04
CA ASP A 65 8.19 10.90 20.73
C ASP A 65 7.39 11.46 21.93
N ASP A 66 6.07 11.64 21.76
CA ASP A 66 5.15 12.08 22.83
C ASP A 66 4.96 11.06 23.98
N LEU A 67 5.47 9.83 23.84
CA LEU A 67 5.32 8.75 24.83
C LEU A 67 6.56 8.53 25.72
N GLU A 68 7.63 9.32 25.56
CA GLU A 68 8.74 9.32 26.52
C GLU A 68 8.28 9.94 27.84
N PHE A 69 7.80 9.07 28.73
CA PHE A 69 7.29 9.39 30.06
C PHE A 69 8.45 9.76 31.00
N ASP A 70 8.36 10.96 31.58
CA ASP A 70 9.24 11.57 32.58
C ASP A 70 9.28 10.74 33.89
N GLY A 71 9.98 9.61 33.85
CA GLY A 71 10.17 8.71 34.99
C GLY A 71 11.12 9.32 36.02
N GLU A 72 10.64 10.31 36.76
CA GLU A 72 11.30 10.93 37.91
C GLU A 72 11.77 9.84 38.90
N GLY A 73 13.10 9.72 39.01
CA GLY A 73 13.76 8.79 39.91
C GLY A 73 13.28 9.00 41.35
N HIS A 74 12.88 7.91 42.00
CA HIS A 74 12.73 7.87 43.45
C HIS A 74 13.73 6.86 44.00
N ALA A 75 14.61 7.41 44.83
CA ALA A 75 15.73 6.79 45.54
C ALA A 75 15.30 5.75 46.59
#